data_AF-W6TUU1-F1
#
_entry.id   AF-W6TUU1-F1
#
_cell.length_a   1.000
_cell.length_b   1.000
_cell.length_c   1.000
_cell.angle_alpha   90.00
_cell.angle_beta   90.00
_cell.angle_gamma   90.00
#
_symmetry.space_group_name_H-M   'P 1'
#
loop_
_entity.id
_entity.type
_entity.pdbx_description
1 polymer ?
#
loop_
_entity_poly.entity_id
_entity_poly.type
_entity_poly.pdbx_seq_one_letter_code
_entity_poly.pdbx_strand_id
1 'polypeptide(L)'
;MEDTASEPLCNGIVDSDYFGESYIPVLLSCIHELVPRAMSTARWVFYSMLFDNFNRFSETQPLINNLYLVNRESFRLILESAIQEANEEVENSKKEANIKSIESSQEDLERIERVHQEFLKICEQ
;
A
#
# COMPACT_ATOMS: atom_id res chain seq x y z
N MET A 1 4.35 1.17 22.38
CA MET A 1 3.69 -0.15 22.45
C MET A 1 2.77 -0.19 21.25
N GLU A 2 3.14 -0.93 20.22
CA GLU A 2 2.31 -1.07 19.01
C GLU A 2 1.01 -1.78 19.38
N ASP A 3 -0.10 -1.27 18.86
CA ASP A 3 -1.45 -1.72 19.21
C ASP A 3 -1.79 -3.00 18.44
N THR A 4 -1.34 -4.14 18.99
CA THR A 4 -1.52 -5.49 18.43
C THR A 4 -2.99 -5.95 18.38
N ALA A 5 -3.92 -5.20 18.99
CA ALA A 5 -5.34 -5.52 18.98
C ALA A 5 -6.01 -5.35 17.59
N SER A 6 -5.37 -4.62 16.68
CA SER A 6 -5.90 -4.27 15.35
C SER A 6 -5.61 -5.33 14.27
N GLU A 7 -4.60 -6.19 14.45
CA GLU A 7 -4.17 -7.19 13.46
C GLU A 7 -5.28 -8.19 13.04
N PRO A 8 -6.10 -8.77 13.95
CA PRO A 8 -7.09 -9.77 13.54
C PRO A 8 -8.23 -9.18 12.69
N LEU A 9 -8.56 -7.90 12.91
CA LEU A 9 -9.60 -7.19 12.16
C LEU A 9 -9.12 -6.81 10.76
N CYS A 10 -7.89 -6.31 10.65
CA CYS A 10 -7.30 -5.94 9.36
C CYS A 10 -7.07 -7.16 8.45
N ASN A 11 -6.70 -8.31 9.02
CA ASN A 11 -6.52 -9.57 8.28
C ASN A 11 -7.78 -10.06 7.57
N GLY A 12 -8.96 -9.80 8.12
CA GLY A 12 -10.22 -10.20 7.49
C GLY A 12 -10.67 -9.26 6.38
N ILE A 13 -10.38 -7.95 6.48
CA ILE A 13 -10.97 -6.94 5.60
C ILE A 13 -10.26 -6.85 4.23
N VAL A 14 -9.00 -7.29 4.15
CA VAL A 14 -8.23 -7.30 2.87
C VAL A 14 -8.37 -8.61 2.08
N ASP A 15 -9.28 -9.50 2.47
CA ASP A 15 -9.48 -10.79 1.79
C ASP A 15 -10.15 -10.58 0.42
N SER A 16 -9.35 -10.53 -0.64
CA SER A 16 -9.85 -10.42 -2.02
C SER A 16 -10.62 -11.65 -2.50
N ASP A 17 -10.38 -12.84 -1.94
CA ASP A 17 -11.14 -14.05 -2.29
C ASP A 17 -12.57 -13.96 -1.76
N TYR A 18 -12.78 -13.26 -0.64
CA TYR A 18 -14.10 -13.05 -0.06
C TYR A 18 -14.79 -11.76 -0.54
N PHE A 19 -14.09 -10.62 -0.54
CA PHE A 19 -14.69 -9.30 -0.80
C PHE A 19 -14.49 -8.79 -2.25
N GLY A 20 -13.68 -9.47 -3.06
CA GLY A 20 -13.35 -9.05 -4.42
C GLY A 20 -12.72 -7.66 -4.47
N GLU A 21 -12.74 -6.99 -5.62
CA GLU A 21 -12.13 -5.65 -5.77
C GLU A 21 -12.78 -4.55 -4.91
N SER A 22 -13.97 -4.80 -4.36
CA SER A 22 -14.78 -3.81 -3.63
C SER A 22 -14.18 -3.42 -2.28
N TYR A 23 -13.30 -4.25 -1.70
CA TYR A 23 -12.68 -3.92 -0.41
C TYR A 23 -11.71 -2.74 -0.53
N ILE A 24 -11.06 -2.58 -1.69
CA ILE A 24 -10.05 -1.55 -1.92
C ILE A 24 -10.64 -0.13 -1.78
N PRO A 25 -11.71 0.26 -2.51
CA PRO A 25 -12.28 1.59 -2.33
C PRO A 25 -12.84 1.82 -0.91
N VAL A 26 -13.34 0.79 -0.24
CA VAL A 26 -13.77 0.88 1.16
C VAL A 26 -12.59 1.24 2.06
N LEU A 27 -11.48 0.51 1.95
CA LEU A 27 -10.28 0.77 2.75
C LEU A 27 -9.63 2.11 2.42
N LEU A 28 -9.60 2.52 1.15
CA LEU A 28 -9.08 3.84 0.77
C LEU A 28 -9.83 4.98 1.47
N SER A 29 -11.14 4.83 1.67
CA SER A 29 -11.96 5.85 2.34
C SER A 29 -11.66 6.00 3.84
N CYS A 30 -11.17 4.95 4.51
CA CYS A 30 -10.97 4.93 5.96
C CYS A 30 -9.51 4.73 6.42
N ILE A 31 -8.56 4.46 5.51
CA ILE A 31 -7.15 4.19 5.86
C ILE A 31 -6.49 5.34 6.65
N HIS A 32 -7.01 6.55 6.50
CA HIS A 32 -6.58 7.74 7.23
C HIS A 32 -6.78 7.64 8.75
N GLU A 33 -7.74 6.82 9.21
CA GLU A 33 -8.01 6.59 10.64
C GLU A 33 -6.84 5.87 11.35
N LEU A 34 -5.99 5.18 10.59
CA LEU A 34 -4.81 4.49 11.12
C LEU A 34 -3.62 5.44 11.31
N VAL A 35 -3.59 6.59 10.62
CA VAL A 35 -2.42 7.46 10.58
C VAL A 35 -2.55 8.60 11.61
N PRO A 36 -1.49 8.95 12.35
CA PRO A 36 -0.14 8.38 12.34
C PRO A 36 0.07 7.23 13.34
N ARG A 37 -0.95 6.88 14.14
CA ARG A 37 -0.79 6.04 15.34
C ARG A 37 -0.44 4.58 15.03
N ALA A 38 -0.91 4.07 13.89
CA ALA A 38 -0.76 2.70 13.44
C ALA A 38 -0.18 2.66 12.02
N MET A 39 0.95 3.35 11.79
CA MET A 39 1.58 3.43 10.46
C MET A 39 1.98 2.06 9.90
N SER A 40 2.45 1.14 10.75
CA SER A 40 2.77 -0.23 10.32
C SER A 40 1.55 -0.94 9.73
N THR A 41 0.41 -0.87 10.42
CA THR A 41 -0.88 -1.40 9.93
C THR A 41 -1.35 -0.69 8.67
N ALA A 42 -1.22 0.64 8.60
CA ALA A 42 -1.61 1.40 7.42
C ALA A 42 -0.79 0.99 6.18
N ARG A 43 0.53 0.80 6.33
CA ARG A 43 1.39 0.28 5.26
C ARG A 43 1.00 -1.13 4.86
N TRP A 44 0.76 -2.02 5.83
CA TRP A 44 0.36 -3.39 5.55
C TRP A 44 -0.97 -3.46 4.75
N VAL A 45 -1.96 -2.64 5.14
CA VAL A 45 -3.22 -2.50 4.39
C VAL A 45 -2.94 -1.96 2.99
N PHE A 46 -2.10 -0.95 2.86
CA PHE A 46 -1.70 -0.39 1.57
C PHE A 46 -1.01 -1.43 0.66
N TYR A 47 -0.05 -2.19 1.17
CA TYR A 47 0.61 -3.27 0.43
C TYR A 47 -0.39 -4.34 -0.01
N SER A 48 -1.34 -4.73 0.84
CA SER A 48 -2.39 -5.69 0.47
C SER A 48 -3.20 -5.20 -0.73
N MET A 49 -3.66 -3.94 -0.69
CA MET A 49 -4.34 -3.30 -1.83
C MET A 49 -3.43 -3.19 -3.06
N LEU A 50 -2.15 -2.87 -2.88
CA LEU A 50 -1.16 -2.73 -3.96
C LEU A 50 -0.98 -4.05 -4.70
N PHE A 51 -0.73 -5.14 -3.95
CA PHE A 51 -0.54 -6.47 -4.52
C PHE A 51 -1.77 -6.96 -5.24
N ASP A 52 -2.95 -6.84 -4.62
CA ASP A 52 -4.19 -7.27 -5.27
C ASP A 52 -4.51 -6.42 -6.50
N ASN A 53 -4.27 -5.12 -6.46
CA ASN A 53 -4.46 -4.24 -7.61
C ASN A 53 -3.60 -4.66 -8.82
N PHE A 54 -2.34 -5.02 -8.61
CA PHE A 54 -1.44 -5.39 -9.73
C PHE A 54 -1.50 -6.87 -10.10
N ASN A 55 -1.78 -7.76 -9.16
CA ASN A 55 -1.74 -9.21 -9.39
C ASN A 55 -3.12 -9.80 -9.70
N ARG A 56 -4.18 -9.36 -9.00
CA ARG A 56 -5.53 -9.94 -9.10
C ARG A 56 -6.49 -9.08 -9.91
N PHE A 57 -6.42 -7.77 -9.75
CA PHE A 57 -7.33 -6.79 -10.35
C PHE A 57 -6.62 -5.93 -11.40
N SER A 58 -5.72 -6.54 -12.16
CA SER A 58 -4.84 -5.82 -13.09
C SER A 58 -5.60 -5.12 -14.22
N GLU A 59 -6.78 -5.63 -14.59
CA GLU A 59 -7.66 -5.05 -15.61
C GLU A 59 -8.45 -3.84 -15.09
N THR A 60 -8.94 -3.89 -13.85
CA THR A 60 -9.83 -2.88 -13.28
C THR A 60 -9.12 -1.84 -12.42
N GLN A 61 -7.88 -2.11 -11.98
CA GLN A 61 -7.01 -1.21 -11.23
C GLN A 61 -7.73 -0.41 -10.12
N PRO A 62 -8.46 -1.09 -9.20
CA PRO A 62 -9.32 -0.43 -8.22
C PRO A 62 -8.58 0.50 -7.26
N LEU A 63 -7.29 0.25 -6.97
CA LEU A 63 -6.49 1.15 -6.14
C LEU A 63 -6.27 2.48 -6.85
N ILE A 64 -5.80 2.44 -8.09
CA ILE A 64 -5.50 3.63 -8.90
C ILE A 64 -6.78 4.40 -9.22
N ASN A 65 -7.82 3.69 -9.67
CA ASN A 65 -9.06 4.32 -10.13
C ASN A 65 -9.87 4.95 -8.99
N ASN A 66 -9.60 4.60 -7.73
CA ASN A 66 -10.30 5.14 -6.57
C ASN A 66 -9.43 6.01 -5.65
N LEU A 67 -8.25 6.46 -6.10
CA LEU A 67 -7.39 7.35 -5.31
C LEU A 67 -8.09 8.65 -4.87
N TYR A 68 -9.14 9.10 -5.58
CA TYR A 68 -9.93 10.27 -5.20
C TYR A 68 -10.67 10.11 -3.85
N LEU A 69 -10.79 8.89 -3.32
CA LEU A 69 -11.43 8.60 -2.03
C LEU A 69 -10.53 8.88 -0.82
N VAL A 70 -9.21 8.98 -1.02
CA VAL A 70 -8.28 9.05 0.10
C VAL A 70 -8.26 10.43 0.74
N ASN A 71 -8.01 10.47 2.06
CA ASN A 71 -7.53 11.71 2.67
C ASN A 71 -6.10 12.00 2.17
N ARG A 72 -5.92 13.11 1.44
CA ARG A 72 -4.66 13.44 0.77
C ARG A 72 -3.45 13.50 1.72
N GLU A 73 -3.60 14.11 2.90
CA GLU A 73 -2.47 14.28 3.84
C GLU A 73 -2.05 12.95 4.44
N SER A 74 -3.01 12.17 4.96
CA SER A 74 -2.73 10.86 5.54
C SER A 74 -2.18 9.87 4.50
N PHE A 75 -2.73 9.88 3.28
CA PHE A 75 -2.28 8.96 2.23
C PHE A 75 -0.87 9.30 1.73
N ARG A 76 -0.51 10.59 1.68
CA ARG A 76 0.86 11.02 1.40
C ARG A 76 1.85 10.43 2.42
N LEU A 77 1.53 10.49 3.72
CA LEU A 77 2.38 9.91 4.76
C LEU A 77 2.54 8.40 4.61
N ILE A 78 1.50 7.69 4.19
CA ILE A 78 1.56 6.25 3.93
C ILE A 78 2.49 5.97 2.74
N LEU A 79 2.33 6.70 1.63
CA LEU A 79 3.18 6.53 0.45
C LEU A 79 4.65 6.83 0.76
N GLU A 80 4.94 7.93 1.44
CA GLU A 80 6.31 8.29 1.85
C GLU A 80 6.91 7.20 2.75
N SER A 81 6.14 6.68 3.70
CA SER A 81 6.58 5.61 4.60
C SER A 81 6.79 4.28 3.87
N ALA A 82 5.96 3.93 2.88
CA ALA A 82 6.11 2.74 2.06
C ALA A 82 7.32 2.83 1.12
N ILE A 83 7.53 3.99 0.47
CA ILE A 83 8.72 4.25 -0.36
C ILE A 83 10.00 4.13 0.47
N GLN A 84 10.02 4.67 1.69
CA GLN A 84 11.17 4.54 2.57
C GLN A 84 11.47 3.07 2.90
N GLU A 85 10.45 2.29 3.26
CA GLU A 85 10.61 0.86 3.57
C GLU A 85 11.13 0.05 2.38
N ALA A 86 10.52 0.22 1.20
CA ALA A 86 10.95 -0.47 -0.01
C ALA A 86 12.41 -0.14 -0.37
N ASN A 87 12.84 1.10 -0.20
CA ASN A 87 14.23 1.49 -0.41
C ASN A 87 15.18 0.84 0.62
N GLU A 88 14.78 0.78 1.89
CA GLU A 88 15.56 0.11 2.93
C GLU A 88 15.71 -1.40 2.63
N GLU A 89 14.66 -2.06 2.16
CA GLU A 89 14.68 -3.48 1.75
C GLU A 89 15.58 -3.74 0.54
N VAL A 90 15.54 -2.87 -0.48
CA VAL A 90 16.45 -2.92 -1.62
C VAL A 90 17.91 -2.81 -1.16
N GLU A 91 18.22 -1.84 -0.30
CA GLU A 91 19.59 -1.63 0.20
C GLU A 91 20.08 -2.77 1.09
N ASN A 92 19.21 -3.36 1.92
CA ASN A 92 19.55 -4.52 2.72
C ASN A 92 19.79 -5.75 1.84
N SER A 93 18.93 -5.99 0.85
CA SER A 93 19.09 -7.08 -0.11
C SER A 93 20.39 -6.98 -0.92
N LYS A 94 20.81 -5.76 -1.28
CA LYS A 94 22.11 -5.50 -1.92
C LYS A 94 23.29 -5.86 -1.02
N LYS A 95 23.25 -5.50 0.27
CA LYS A 95 24.31 -5.84 1.24
C LYS A 95 24.45 -7.35 1.41
N GLU A 96 23.35 -8.08 1.34
CA GLU A 96 23.31 -9.54 1.44
C GLU A 96 23.62 -10.27 0.12
N ALA A 97 23.82 -9.54 -0.98
CA ALA A 97 24.01 -10.06 -2.34
C ALA A 97 22.89 -11.03 -2.79
N ASN A 98 21.66 -10.83 -2.30
CA ASN A 98 20.51 -11.67 -2.60
C ASN A 98 19.74 -11.14 -3.82
N ILE A 99 20.18 -11.55 -5.02
CA ILE A 99 19.67 -11.05 -6.31
C ILE A 99 18.13 -11.18 -6.42
N LYS A 100 17.55 -12.31 -6.00
CA LYS A 100 16.09 -12.51 -6.05
C LYS A 100 15.33 -11.53 -5.16
N SER A 101 15.89 -11.25 -3.97
CA SER A 101 15.30 -10.29 -3.03
C SER A 101 15.40 -8.87 -3.57
N ILE A 102 16.50 -8.53 -4.26
CA ILE A 102 16.65 -7.23 -4.94
C ILE A 102 15.58 -7.08 -6.03
N GLU A 103 15.40 -8.07 -6.90
CA GLU A 103 14.40 -8.03 -7.97
C GLU A 103 12.98 -7.85 -7.42
N SER A 104 12.61 -8.61 -6.38
CA SER A 104 11.31 -8.48 -5.72
C SER A 104 11.09 -7.09 -5.12
N SER A 105 12.08 -6.59 -4.37
CA SER A 105 11.96 -5.28 -3.69
C SER A 105 11.91 -4.12 -4.71
N GLN A 106 12.59 -4.27 -5.85
CA GLN A 106 12.51 -3.30 -6.95
C GLN A 106 11.13 -3.30 -7.62
N GLU A 107 10.54 -4.47 -7.83
CA GLU A 107 9.18 -4.58 -8.37
C GLU A 107 8.16 -3.90 -7.44
N ASP A 108 8.30 -4.10 -6.13
CA ASP A 108 7.44 -3.44 -5.13
C ASP A 108 7.61 -1.91 -5.20
N LEU A 109 8.85 -1.42 -5.27
CA LEU A 109 9.12 0.02 -5.42
C LEU A 109 8.49 0.59 -6.69
N GLU A 110 8.62 -0.07 -7.84
CA GLU A 110 8.02 0.37 -9.11
C GLU A 110 6.48 0.48 -9.01
N ARG A 111 5.85 -0.49 -8.34
CA ARG A 111 4.40 -0.49 -8.10
C ARG A 111 3.97 0.67 -7.21
N ILE A 112 4.69 0.92 -6.12
CA ILE A 112 4.44 2.05 -5.21
C ILE A 112 4.60 3.36 -5.96
N GLU A 113 5.68 3.52 -6.74
CA GLU A 113 5.94 4.72 -7.53
C GLU A 113 4.82 4.97 -8.54
N ARG A 114 4.31 3.94 -9.19
CA ARG A 114 3.17 4.08 -10.12
C ARG A 114 1.93 4.63 -9.41
N VAL A 115 1.58 4.09 -8.24
CA VAL A 115 0.46 4.60 -7.45
C VAL A 115 0.72 6.04 -6.98
N HIS A 116 1.95 6.34 -6.57
CA HIS A 116 2.35 7.68 -6.16
C HIS A 116 2.20 8.70 -7.31
N GLN A 117 2.61 8.36 -8.53
CA GLN A 117 2.43 9.25 -9.69
C GLN A 117 0.96 9.52 -9.98
N GLU A 118 0.10 8.51 -9.94
CA GLU A 118 -1.35 8.71 -10.12
C GLU A 118 -1.95 9.54 -8.98
N PHE A 119 -1.47 9.37 -7.75
CA PHE A 119 -1.87 10.16 -6.61
C PHE A 119 -1.47 11.65 -6.75
N LEU A 120 -0.29 11.94 -7.29
CA LEU A 120 0.15 13.31 -7.53
C LEU A 120 -0.76 14.04 -8.54
N LYS A 121 -1.19 13.35 -9.61
CA LYS A 121 -2.10 13.93 -10.62
C LYS A 121 -3.43 14.41 -10.05
N ILE A 122 -3.93 13.78 -8.98
CA ILE A 122 -5.17 14.20 -8.32
C ILE A 122 -4.94 15.22 -7.20
N CYS A 123 -3.70 15.40 -6.74
CA CYS A 123 -3.34 16.43 -5.77
C CYS A 123 -3.14 17.81 -6.42
N GLU A 124 -2.73 17.85 -7.69
CA GLU A 124 -2.54 19.07 -8.48
C GLU A 124 -3.87 19.64 -9.06
N GLN A 125 -4.99 18.97 -8.79
CA GLN A 125 -6.36 19.40 -9.09
C GLN A 125 -7.04 20.02 -7.86
#